data_AF-G8LV87-F1
#
_entry.id   AF-G8LV87-F1
#
_cell.length_a   1.000
_cell.length_b   1.000
_cell.length_c   1.000
_cell.angle_alpha   90.00
_cell.angle_beta   90.00
_cell.angle_gamma   90.00
#
_symmetry.space_group_name_H-M   'P 1'
#
loop_
_entity.id
_entity.type
_entity.pdbx_description
1 polymer ?
#
loop_
_entity_poly.entity_id
_entity_poly.type
_entity_poly.pdbx_seq_one_letter_code
_entity_poly.pdbx_strand_id
1 'polypeptide(L)' 'MKLNIDIKNNKFELEDGAIIRVKDIGDEFVIEANPSGLISLAKHLLILASDKFESGDHIHYEAGMMLEEGSVNFVIEKI' A
#
# COMPACT_ATOMS: atom_id res chain seq x y z
N MET A 1 9.24 18.51 -7.13
CA MET A 1 7.84 18.14 -7.45
C MET A 1 7.00 18.39 -6.21
N LYS A 2 5.85 19.05 -6.32
CA LYS A 2 4.89 19.17 -5.23
C LYS A 2 3.73 18.22 -5.52
N LEU A 3 3.55 17.21 -4.67
CA LEU A 3 2.45 16.26 -4.78
C LEU A 3 1.38 16.68 -3.77
N ASN A 4 0.15 16.94 -4.23
CA ASN A 4 -0.99 17.14 -3.34
C ASN A 4 -1.81 15.86 -3.39
N ILE A 5 -1.90 15.16 -2.26
CA ILE A 5 -2.61 13.90 -2.15
C ILE A 5 -4.00 14.19 -1.57
N ASP A 6 -5.05 13.97 -2.37
CA ASP A 6 -6.44 14.10 -1.90
C ASP A 6 -6.91 12.79 -1.27
N ILE A 7 -7.19 12.82 0.04
CA ILE A 7 -7.58 11.65 0.84
C ILE A 7 -9.10 11.68 1.15
N LYS A 8 -9.88 12.54 0.47
CA LYS A 8 -11.31 12.79 0.79
C LYS A 8 -12.19 11.56 1.01
N ASN A 9 -11.85 10.39 0.48
CA ASN A 9 -12.67 9.19 0.61
C ASN A 9 -12.18 8.16 1.65
N ASN A 10 -11.04 8.34 2.33
CA ASN A 10 -10.53 7.39 3.35
C ASN A 10 -10.57 5.90 2.95
N LYS A 11 -10.51 5.59 1.65
CA LYS A 11 -10.56 4.22 1.16
C LYS A 11 -9.17 3.71 0.80
N PHE A 12 -8.97 2.41 1.03
CA PHE A 12 -7.79 1.66 0.61
C PHE A 12 -7.97 1.13 -0.82
N GLU A 13 -8.25 2.03 -1.76
CA GLU A 13 -8.38 1.73 -3.19
C GLU A 13 -7.08 2.11 -3.91
N LEU A 14 -6.67 1.27 -4.86
CA LEU A 14 -5.55 1.57 -5.74
C LEU A 14 -5.89 2.71 -6.69
N GLU A 15 -4.88 3.52 -7.02
CA GLU A 15 -4.95 4.48 -8.12
C GLU A 15 -5.07 3.75 -9.46
N ASP A 16 -5.67 4.41 -10.44
CA ASP A 16 -5.81 3.87 -11.79
C ASP A 16 -4.44 3.50 -12.38
N GLY A 17 -4.36 2.27 -12.88
CA GLY A 17 -3.14 1.71 -13.47
C GLY A 17 -2.02 1.44 -12.46
N ALA A 18 -2.32 1.40 -11.15
CA ALA A 18 -1.35 0.97 -10.15
C ALA A 18 -0.86 -0.46 -10.42
N ILE A 19 0.46 -0.63 -10.34
CA ILE A 19 1.13 -1.92 -10.40
C ILE A 19 2.02 -2.00 -9.17
N ILE A 20 1.86 -3.05 -8.36
CA ILE A 20 2.65 -3.30 -7.16
C ILE A 20 3.08 -4.77 -7.16
N ARG A 21 4.39 -5.01 -7.01
CA ARG A 21 4.99 -6.34 -6.85
C ARG A 21 5.77 -6.40 -5.56
N VAL A 22 5.77 -7.56 -4.93
CA VAL A 22 6.59 -7.79 -3.74
C VAL A 22 7.39 -9.07 -3.92
N LYS A 23 8.70 -8.96 -3.69
CA LYS A 23 9.64 -10.08 -3.74
C LYS A 23 10.29 -10.22 -2.37
N ASP A 24 10.29 -11.44 -1.86
CA ASP A 24 11.15 -11.83 -0.75
C ASP A 24 12.53 -12.19 -1.33
N ILE A 25 13.58 -11.48 -0.92
CA ILE A 25 14.97 -11.76 -1.34
C ILE A 25 15.81 -12.37 -0.20
N GLY A 26 15.17 -12.78 0.89
CA GLY A 26 15.76 -13.50 2.02
C GLY A 26 15.96 -12.61 3.25
N ASP A 27 16.77 -11.56 3.12
CA ASP A 27 17.03 -10.59 4.20
C ASP A 27 16.17 -9.33 4.10
N GLU A 28 15.62 -9.06 2.93
CA GLU A 28 14.78 -7.90 2.64
C GLU A 28 13.54 -8.28 1.82
N PHE A 29 12.51 -7.45 1.91
CA PHE A 29 11.41 -7.44 0.95
C PHE A 29 11.58 -6.28 -0.01
N VAL A 30 11.49 -6.55 -1.31
CA VAL A 30 11.48 -5.51 -2.34
C VAL A 30 10.04 -5.25 -2.76
N ILE A 31 9.49 -4.09 -2.40
CA ILE A 31 8.22 -3.59 -2.90
C ILE A 31 8.49 -2.74 -4.14
N GLU A 32 8.23 -3.29 -5.32
CA GLU A 32 8.36 -2.59 -6.60
C GLU A 32 7.00 -2.02 -7.00
N ALA A 33 6.94 -0.75 -7.37
CA ALA A 33 5.71 -0.15 -7.86
C ALA A 33 5.95 0.89 -8.94
N ASN A 34 5.00 1.03 -9.85
CA ASN A 34 4.97 2.17 -10.76
C ASN A 34 4.52 3.45 -10.01
N PRO A 35 4.57 4.64 -10.62
CA PRO A 35 4.18 5.87 -9.94
C PRO A 35 2.78 5.84 -9.31
N SER A 36 1.78 5.29 -10.00
CA SER A 36 0.41 5.12 -9.45
C SER A 36 0.38 4.18 -8.25
N GLY A 37 1.13 3.07 -8.28
CA GLY A 37 1.25 2.14 -7.15
C GLY A 37 1.93 2.76 -5.94
N LEU A 38 3.00 3.53 -6.14
CA LEU A 38 3.66 4.28 -5.06
C LEU A 38 2.74 5.33 -4.44
N ILE A 39 1.94 6.03 -5.24
CA ILE A 39 0.93 6.98 -4.74
C ILE A 39 -0.16 6.25 -3.95
N SER A 40 -0.60 5.08 -4.42
CA SER A 40 -1.57 4.24 -3.71
C SER A 40 -1.06 3.83 -2.33
N LEU A 41 0.15 3.29 -2.27
CA LEU A 41 0.81 2.91 -1.01
C LEU A 41 0.94 4.10 -0.06
N ALA A 42 1.38 5.26 -0.56
CA ALA A 42 1.48 6.47 0.25
C ALA A 42 0.12 6.94 0.79
N LYS A 43 -0.95 6.87 -0.02
CA LYS A 43 -2.32 7.17 0.43
C LYS A 43 -2.78 6.22 1.52
N HIS A 44 -2.58 4.92 1.33
CA HIS A 44 -2.95 3.90 2.30
C HIS A 44 -2.24 4.13 3.64
N LEU A 45 -0.93 4.42 3.61
CA LEU A 45 -0.17 4.76 4.82
C LEU A 45 -0.73 6.00 5.53
N LEU A 46 -1.05 7.07 4.79
CA LEU A 46 -1.62 8.29 5.38
C LEU A 46 -3.04 8.07 5.94
N ILE A 47 -3.85 7.22 5.31
CA ILE A 47 -5.18 6.85 5.83
C ILE A 47 -5.02 6.05 7.13
N LEU A 48 -4.17 5.03 7.13
CA LEU A 48 -3.93 4.18 8.29
C LEU A 48 -3.36 4.98 9.48
N ALA A 49 -2.49 5.95 9.22
CA ALA A 49 -1.92 6.82 10.25
C ALA A 49 -2.94 7.77 10.91
N SER A 50 -4.14 7.93 10.34
CA SER A 50 -5.17 8.82 10.90
C SER A 50 -5.64 8.39 12.30
N ASP A 51 -6.27 9.30 13.02
CA ASP A 51 -6.84 9.11 14.36
C ASP A 51 -8.03 8.13 14.41
N LYS A 52 -8.54 7.70 13.25
CA LYS A 52 -9.63 6.74 13.13
C LYS A 52 -9.23 5.28 13.38
N PHE A 53 -7.94 4.98 13.27
CA PHE A 53 -7.41 3.62 13.44
C PHE A 53 -6.64 3.51 14.76
N GLU A 54 -6.71 2.36 15.40
CA GLU A 54 -6.01 2.05 16.65
C GLU A 54 -4.73 1.25 16.39
N SER A 55 -3.91 1.10 17.43
CA SER A 55 -2.73 0.23 17.38
C SER A 55 -3.17 -1.23 17.15
N GLY A 56 -2.55 -1.92 16.20
CA GLY A 56 -2.97 -3.25 15.74
C GLY A 56 -3.87 -3.24 14.50
N ASP A 57 -4.44 -2.11 14.11
CA ASP A 57 -5.15 -2.00 12.84
C ASP A 57 -4.18 -2.10 11.67
N HIS A 58 -4.57 -2.84 10.64
CA HIS A 58 -3.65 -3.18 9.56
C HIS A 58 -4.35 -3.39 8.21
N ILE A 59 -3.54 -3.37 7.14
CA ILE A 59 -3.97 -3.57 5.75
C ILE A 59 -3.24 -4.78 5.19
N HIS A 60 -3.99 -5.73 4.64
CA HIS A 60 -3.45 -6.87 3.91
C HIS A 60 -3.26 -6.51 2.44
N TYR A 61 -2.09 -6.86 1.90
CA TYR A 61 -1.79 -6.80 0.48
C TYR A 61 -1.60 -8.22 -0.04
N GLU A 62 -2.53 -8.66 -0.87
CA GLU A 62 -2.55 -10.03 -1.39
C GLU A 62 -2.36 -10.07 -2.91
N ALA A 63 -1.62 -11.06 -3.38
CA ALA A 63 -1.45 -11.37 -4.79
C ALA A 63 -2.79 -11.69 -5.47
N GLY A 64 -3.03 -11.07 -6.63
CA GLY A 64 -4.28 -11.19 -7.37
C GLY A 64 -5.40 -10.26 -6.90
N MET A 65 -5.18 -9.49 -5.82
CA MET A 65 -6.09 -8.42 -5.40
C MET A 65 -5.43 -7.06 -5.52
N MET A 66 -4.45 -6.78 -4.65
CA MET A 66 -3.73 -5.49 -4.63
C MET A 66 -2.33 -5.60 -5.20
N LEU A 67 -1.80 -6.82 -5.29
CA LEU A 67 -0.47 -7.11 -5.82
C LEU A 67 -0.60 -7.93 -7.09
N GLU A 68 0.39 -7.79 -7.96
CA GLU A 68 0.51 -8.62 -9.14
C GLU A 68 0.67 -10.10 -8.75
N GLU A 69 0.14 -11.00 -9.58
CA GLU A 69 0.30 -12.44 -9.40
C GLU A 69 1.77 -12.84 -9.21
N GLY A 70 2.01 -13.78 -8.29
CA GLY A 70 3.36 -14.24 -7.92
C GLY A 70 4.09 -13.36 -6.91
N SER A 71 3.50 -12.23 -6.48
CA SER A 71 4.01 -11.47 -5.34
C SER A 71 3.84 -12.24 -4.03
N VAL A 72 4.73 -12.00 -3.07
CA VAL A 72 4.49 -12.42 -1.69
C VAL A 72 3.50 -11.46 -1.02
N ASN A 73 2.60 -12.01 -0.20
CA ASN A 73 1.66 -11.20 0.56
C ASN A 73 2.37 -10.50 1.72
N PHE A 74 1.93 -9.30 2.08
CA PHE A 74 2.44 -8.59 3.25
C PHE A 74 1.35 -7.77 3.93
N VAL A 75 1.65 -7.33 5.16
CA VAL A 75 0.73 -6.54 5.99
C VAL A 75 1.45 -5.28 6.46
N ILE A 76 0.72 -4.16 6.50
CA ILE A 76 1.17 -2.94 7.19
C ILE A 76 0.26 -2.69 8.37
N GLU A 77 0.82 -2.58 9.56
CA GLU A 77 0.11 -2.38 10.82
C GLU A 77 0.46 -1.02 11.45
N LYS A 78 -0.55 -0.34 12.01
CA LYS A 78 -0.38 0.83 12.85
C LYS A 78 0.06 0.40 14.24
N ILE A 79 1.06 1.09 14.79
CA ILE A 79 1.51 0.93 16.18
C ILE A 79 1.15 2.14 17.03
#